data_AF-H3AW07-F1
#
_entry.id   AF-H3AW07-F1
#
_cell.length_a   1.000
_cell.length_b   1.000
_cell.length_c   1.000
_cell.angle_alpha   90.00
_cell.angle_beta   90.00
_cell.angle_gamma   90.00
#
_symmetry.space_group_name_H-M   'P 1'
#
loop_
_entity.id
_entity.type
_entity.pdbx_description
1 polymer ?
#
loop_
_entity_poly.entity_id
_entity_poly.type
_entity_poly.pdbx_seq_one_letter_code
_entity_poly.pdbx_strand_id
1 'polypeptide(L)'
;LCNKIVFLVSFVGNRGTFTRGYKEVIMDMEFLYHVAYVLVCMLGLLVHEFFYSFLLFDVVHREETLLNVIKSVTRNGRSIILTAVLALILVYLFSIVGFLFFRDDFITDVDRIKNKTTVPNQNQDRSGKFSIPNACRTGTTQQKKLNYRMFPLTVQDDQDDELERTCDTLLMCIITVLNQGLRNGGGIGDVLRKLSKDEPLFAARVIFDLLFFFVVIIIVLNLIFGVIIDTFADLRSEKQGKEEILKTTCFICAGLERDKFDNKTVSFEEHIKSEHSMWHYLYFIVLVKVKDPTEYTGPESYVNQMIK
;
A
#
# COMPACT_ATOMS: atom_id res chain seq x y z
N LEU A 1 19.39 1.11 -17.60
CA LEU A 1 19.18 -0.02 -18.54
C LEU A 1 20.43 -0.91 -18.70
N CYS A 2 21.53 -0.43 -19.29
CA CYS A 2 22.71 -1.27 -19.59
C CYS A 2 23.28 -2.01 -18.38
N ASN A 3 23.46 -1.33 -17.24
CA ASN A 3 23.91 -1.98 -16.00
C ASN A 3 22.98 -3.12 -15.56
N LYS A 4 21.65 -2.91 -15.63
CA LYS A 4 20.68 -3.97 -15.27
C LYS A 4 20.73 -5.16 -16.24
N ILE A 5 21.00 -4.93 -17.53
CA ILE A 5 21.19 -6.02 -18.51
C ILE A 5 22.45 -6.82 -18.15
N VAL A 6 23.56 -6.15 -17.84
CA VAL A 6 24.81 -6.81 -17.40
C VAL A 6 24.56 -7.61 -16.11
N PHE A 7 23.85 -7.02 -15.15
CA PHE A 7 23.46 -7.70 -13.93
C PHE A 7 22.59 -8.94 -14.22
N LEU A 8 21.59 -8.84 -15.10
CA LEU A 8 20.71 -9.96 -15.45
C LEU A 8 21.50 -11.10 -16.08
N VAL A 9 22.42 -10.79 -17.02
CA VAL A 9 23.28 -11.81 -17.63
C VAL A 9 24.19 -12.47 -16.58
N SER A 10 24.76 -11.68 -15.67
CA SER A 10 25.57 -12.20 -14.55
C SER A 10 24.75 -13.08 -13.60
N PHE A 11 23.53 -12.66 -13.25
CA PHE A 11 22.61 -13.41 -12.39
C PHE A 11 22.26 -14.78 -12.99
N VAL A 12 21.89 -14.80 -14.27
CA VAL A 12 21.52 -16.01 -15.01
C VAL A 12 22.73 -16.97 -15.09
N GLY A 13 23.94 -16.43 -15.31
CA GLY A 13 25.19 -17.18 -15.32
C GLY A 13 25.55 -17.78 -13.96
N ASN A 14 25.48 -16.98 -12.88
CA ASN A 14 25.87 -17.41 -11.53
C ASN A 14 24.93 -18.47 -10.93
N ARG A 15 23.62 -18.35 -11.17
CA ARG A 15 22.63 -19.32 -10.70
C ARG A 15 22.58 -20.59 -11.55
N GLY A 16 23.33 -20.66 -12.66
CA GLY A 16 23.33 -21.82 -13.57
C GLY A 16 21.97 -22.09 -14.22
N THR A 17 21.10 -21.08 -14.30
CA THR A 17 19.70 -21.22 -14.74
C THR A 17 19.56 -21.78 -16.16
N PHE A 18 20.57 -21.64 -17.02
CA PHE A 18 20.59 -22.25 -18.36
C PHE A 18 20.61 -23.78 -18.37
N THR A 19 21.00 -24.43 -17.27
CA THR A 19 21.03 -25.92 -17.17
C THR A 19 19.65 -26.51 -16.86
N ARG A 20 18.76 -25.70 -16.26
CA ARG A 20 17.35 -25.99 -16.06
C ARG A 20 16.59 -25.51 -17.29
N GLY A 21 15.76 -26.35 -17.91
CA GLY A 21 15.07 -26.00 -19.16
C GLY A 21 14.31 -24.67 -19.10
N TYR A 22 14.10 -24.03 -20.25
CA TYR A 22 13.52 -22.67 -20.37
C TYR A 22 12.20 -22.45 -19.60
N LYS A 23 11.36 -23.49 -19.46
CA LYS A 23 10.11 -23.43 -18.69
C LYS A 23 10.35 -23.18 -17.20
N GLU A 24 11.35 -23.81 -16.61
CA GLU A 24 11.66 -23.65 -15.18
C GLU A 24 12.21 -22.25 -14.90
N VAL A 25 12.98 -21.68 -15.83
CA VAL A 25 13.53 -20.33 -15.72
C VAL A 25 12.44 -19.26 -15.75
N ILE A 26 11.44 -19.40 -16.61
CA ILE A 26 10.31 -18.45 -16.67
C ILE A 26 9.42 -18.53 -15.42
N MET A 27 9.32 -19.69 -14.80
CA MET A 27 8.53 -19.87 -13.58
C MET A 27 9.22 -19.34 -12.32
N ASP A 28 10.50 -18.97 -12.41
CA ASP A 28 11.25 -18.40 -11.29
C ASP A 28 10.84 -16.93 -11.06
N MET A 29 10.27 -16.67 -9.88
CA MET A 29 9.79 -15.35 -9.47
C MET A 29 10.93 -14.34 -9.37
N GLU A 30 12.13 -14.77 -8.97
CA GLU A 30 13.29 -13.88 -8.91
C GLU A 30 13.71 -13.42 -10.30
N PHE A 31 13.69 -14.32 -11.29
CA PHE A 31 14.00 -13.97 -12.68
C PHE A 31 12.95 -13.03 -13.28
N LEU A 32 11.65 -13.34 -13.09
CA LEU A 32 10.55 -12.50 -13.57
C LEU A 32 10.62 -11.07 -13.00
N TYR A 33 11.00 -10.91 -11.73
CA TYR A 33 11.19 -9.59 -11.12
C TYR A 33 12.27 -8.77 -11.85
N HIS A 34 13.41 -9.38 -12.18
CA HIS A 34 14.49 -8.70 -12.89
C HIS A 34 14.11 -8.35 -14.34
N VAL A 35 13.37 -9.22 -15.01
CA VAL A 35 12.83 -8.96 -16.36
C VAL A 35 11.82 -7.81 -16.32
N ALA A 36 10.89 -7.81 -15.37
CA ALA A 36 9.94 -6.72 -15.17
C ALA A 36 10.64 -5.38 -14.93
N TYR A 37 11.72 -5.37 -14.15
CA TYR A 37 12.53 -4.17 -13.92
C TYR A 37 13.15 -3.63 -15.22
N VAL A 38 13.65 -4.50 -16.11
CA VAL A 38 14.16 -4.11 -17.43
C VAL A 38 13.03 -3.54 -18.30
N LEU A 39 11.82 -4.14 -18.26
CA LEU A 39 10.66 -3.63 -18.99
C LEU A 39 10.24 -2.24 -18.50
N VAL A 40 10.19 -2.00 -17.19
CA VAL A 40 9.90 -0.68 -16.61
C VAL A 40 10.97 0.34 -17.01
N CYS A 41 12.25 -0.06 -17.04
CA CYS A 41 13.33 0.80 -17.55
C CYS A 41 13.11 1.17 -19.03
N MET A 42 12.65 0.23 -19.87
CA MET A 42 12.35 0.49 -21.28
C MET A 42 11.14 1.42 -21.44
N LEU A 43 10.08 1.22 -20.66
CA LEU A 43 8.91 2.10 -20.66
C LEU A 43 9.26 3.53 -20.19
N GLY A 44 10.18 3.66 -19.23
CA GLY A 44 10.72 4.95 -18.80
C GLY A 44 11.48 5.71 -19.89
N LEU A 45 12.13 5.00 -20.82
CA LEU A 45 12.83 5.59 -21.97
C LEU A 45 11.90 5.90 -23.14
N LEU A 46 10.91 5.04 -23.41
CA LEU A 46 10.09 5.10 -24.62
C LEU A 46 8.77 5.86 -24.44
N VAL A 47 8.19 5.87 -23.24
CA VAL A 47 6.84 6.40 -22.98
C VAL A 47 6.89 7.68 -22.15
N HIS A 48 7.35 7.60 -20.90
CA HIS A 48 7.36 8.74 -19.97
C HIS A 48 8.29 8.50 -18.77
N GLU A 49 8.92 9.57 -18.26
CA GLU A 49 9.87 9.51 -17.13
C GLU A 49 9.25 9.02 -15.81
N PHE A 50 7.92 9.11 -15.67
CA PHE A 50 7.18 8.64 -14.50
C PHE A 50 7.46 7.16 -14.15
N PHE A 51 7.74 6.32 -15.15
CA PHE A 51 8.01 4.90 -14.89
C PHE A 51 9.28 4.68 -14.06
N TYR A 52 10.21 5.64 -14.01
CA TYR A 52 11.38 5.55 -13.13
C TYR A 52 11.02 5.55 -11.65
N SER A 53 9.86 6.12 -11.27
CA SER A 53 9.39 6.07 -9.88
C SER A 53 9.15 4.64 -9.39
N PHE A 54 8.73 3.72 -10.26
CA PHE A 54 8.54 2.31 -9.88
C PHE A 54 9.86 1.60 -9.56
N LEU A 55 10.98 2.08 -10.10
CA LEU A 55 12.29 1.48 -9.83
C LEU A 55 12.75 1.68 -8.38
N LEU A 56 12.19 2.66 -7.67
CA LEU A 56 12.47 2.90 -6.25
C LEU A 56 11.96 1.77 -5.35
N PHE A 57 10.94 1.00 -5.77
CA PHE A 57 10.46 -0.16 -5.03
C PHE A 57 11.51 -1.28 -4.91
N ASP A 58 12.62 -1.21 -5.65
CA ASP A 58 13.73 -2.16 -5.53
C ASP A 58 14.41 -2.15 -4.17
N VAL A 59 14.36 -1.02 -3.46
CA VAL A 59 14.86 -0.91 -2.08
C VAL A 59 14.20 -1.94 -1.17
N VAL A 60 12.91 -2.21 -1.38
CA VAL A 60 12.13 -3.18 -0.58
C VAL A 60 12.61 -4.61 -0.81
N HIS A 61 12.96 -4.97 -2.04
CA HIS A 61 13.43 -6.34 -2.36
C HIS A 61 14.89 -6.56 -1.95
N ARG A 62 15.69 -5.50 -1.94
CA ARG A 62 17.10 -5.55 -1.55
C ARG A 62 17.29 -5.66 -0.04
N GLU A 63 16.37 -5.12 0.75
CA GLU A 63 16.48 -5.02 2.20
C GLU A 63 15.60 -6.07 2.90
N GLU A 64 16.21 -7.05 3.55
CA GLU A 64 15.49 -8.13 4.24
C GLU A 64 14.55 -7.62 5.33
N THR A 65 14.92 -6.53 6.00
CA THR A 65 14.10 -5.95 7.08
C THR A 65 12.78 -5.40 6.55
N LEU A 66 12.79 -4.69 5.42
CA LEU A 66 11.59 -4.16 4.76
C LEU A 66 10.73 -5.27 4.18
N LEU A 67 11.35 -6.31 3.60
CA LEU A 67 10.64 -7.48 3.11
C LEU A 67 9.87 -8.18 4.23
N ASN A 68 10.45 -8.29 5.43
CA ASN A 68 9.79 -8.87 6.59
C ASN A 68 8.56 -8.06 7.05
N VAL A 69 8.60 -6.72 6.93
CA VAL A 69 7.44 -5.86 7.21
C VAL A 69 6.31 -6.10 6.21
N ILE A 70 6.61 -6.30 4.92
CA ILE A 70 5.58 -6.66 3.93
C ILE A 70 5.08 -8.08 4.18
N LYS A 71 5.97 -8.98 4.60
CA LYS A 71 5.64 -10.36 4.91
C LYS A 71 4.68 -10.47 6.10
N SER A 72 4.74 -9.58 7.09
CA SER A 72 3.78 -9.60 8.21
C SER A 72 2.36 -9.36 7.72
N VAL A 73 2.16 -8.38 6.84
CA VAL A 73 0.84 -8.08 6.26
C VAL A 73 0.37 -9.18 5.29
N THR A 74 1.27 -9.72 4.47
CA THR A 74 0.89 -10.70 3.42
C THR A 74 0.73 -12.13 3.95
N ARG A 75 1.43 -12.53 5.02
CA ARG A 75 1.37 -13.89 5.58
C ARG A 75 -0.03 -14.27 6.07
N ASN A 76 -0.70 -13.36 6.76
CA ASN A 76 -2.06 -13.56 7.27
C ASN A 76 -3.08 -12.70 6.52
N GLY A 77 -2.81 -12.43 5.23
CA GLY A 77 -3.61 -11.54 4.39
C GLY A 77 -5.08 -11.94 4.31
N ARG A 78 -5.40 -13.26 4.38
CA ARG A 78 -6.79 -13.74 4.42
C ARG A 78 -7.58 -13.15 5.59
N SER A 79 -6.98 -13.12 6.79
CA SER A 79 -7.61 -12.58 8.00
C SER A 79 -7.81 -11.07 7.89
N ILE A 80 -6.81 -10.35 7.38
CA ILE A 80 -6.90 -8.89 7.15
C ILE A 80 -8.00 -8.57 6.12
N ILE A 81 -8.06 -9.30 5.00
CA ILE A 81 -9.09 -9.12 3.99
C ILE A 81 -10.48 -9.42 4.57
N LEU A 82 -10.64 -10.50 5.35
CA LEU A 82 -11.91 -10.83 5.98
C LEU A 82 -12.36 -9.73 6.96
N THR A 83 -11.45 -9.20 7.77
CA THR A 83 -11.74 -8.08 8.67
C THR A 83 -12.07 -6.80 7.90
N ALA A 84 -11.39 -6.52 6.79
CA ALA A 84 -11.70 -5.37 5.93
C ALA A 84 -13.08 -5.51 5.27
N VAL A 85 -13.47 -6.73 4.86
CA VAL A 85 -14.82 -7.02 4.35
C VAL A 85 -15.86 -6.84 5.45
N LEU A 86 -15.59 -7.31 6.67
CA LEU A 86 -16.46 -7.05 7.83
C LEU A 86 -16.61 -5.54 8.10
N ALA A 87 -15.51 -4.79 8.04
CA ALA A 87 -15.50 -3.34 8.17
C ALA A 87 -16.39 -2.67 7.12
N LEU A 88 -16.25 -3.10 5.86
CA LEU A 88 -17.04 -2.59 4.74
C LEU A 88 -18.53 -2.89 4.93
N ILE A 89 -18.89 -4.09 5.38
CA ILE A 89 -20.28 -4.47 5.67
C ILE A 89 -20.85 -3.61 6.80
N LEU A 90 -20.09 -3.39 7.88
CA LEU A 90 -20.54 -2.54 8.99
C LEU A 90 -20.72 -1.09 8.53
N VAL A 91 -19.75 -0.52 7.81
CA VAL A 91 -19.86 0.82 7.23
C VAL A 91 -21.07 0.93 6.31
N TYR A 92 -21.33 -0.10 5.50
CA TYR A 92 -22.51 -0.16 4.63
C TYR A 92 -23.82 -0.12 5.43
N LEU A 93 -23.94 -0.90 6.50
CA LEU A 93 -25.12 -0.89 7.38
C LEU A 93 -25.33 0.48 8.03
N PHE A 94 -24.26 1.09 8.58
CA PHE A 94 -24.33 2.44 9.13
C PHE A 94 -24.69 3.48 8.07
N SER A 95 -24.24 3.31 6.82
CA SER A 95 -24.58 4.21 5.71
C SER A 95 -26.05 4.12 5.32
N ILE A 96 -26.67 2.93 5.34
CA ILE A 96 -28.13 2.78 5.12
C ILE A 96 -28.91 3.50 6.21
N VAL A 97 -28.55 3.29 7.47
CA VAL A 97 -29.21 3.96 8.60
C VAL A 97 -29.03 5.48 8.50
N GLY A 98 -27.82 5.95 8.17
CA GLY A 98 -27.53 7.36 7.91
C GLY A 98 -28.39 7.93 6.77
N PHE A 99 -28.51 7.21 5.65
CA PHE A 99 -29.30 7.63 4.51
C PHE A 99 -30.82 7.66 4.78
N LEU A 100 -31.34 6.75 5.61
CA LEU A 100 -32.78 6.71 5.91
C LEU A 100 -33.21 7.75 6.95
N PHE A 101 -32.39 8.01 7.96
CA PHE A 101 -32.78 8.85 9.11
C PHE A 101 -32.10 10.21 9.15
N PHE A 102 -30.89 10.36 8.57
CA PHE A 102 -30.04 11.54 8.73
C PHE A 102 -29.57 12.13 7.40
N ARG A 103 -30.27 11.85 6.29
CA ARG A 103 -29.87 12.27 4.94
C ARG A 103 -29.57 13.76 4.84
N ASP A 104 -30.43 14.60 5.43
CA ASP A 104 -30.34 16.05 5.35
C ASP A 104 -29.21 16.64 6.23
N ASP A 105 -28.61 15.85 7.13
CA ASP A 105 -27.53 16.31 8.02
C ASP A 105 -26.13 16.07 7.44
N PHE A 106 -26.01 15.37 6.31
CA PHE A 106 -24.75 15.19 5.57
C PHE A 106 -24.45 16.42 4.71
N ILE A 107 -23.81 17.41 5.33
CA ILE A 107 -23.45 18.67 4.69
C ILE A 107 -21.94 18.84 4.84
N THR A 108 -21.24 19.12 3.74
CA THR A 108 -19.80 19.33 3.73
C THR A 108 -19.47 20.66 3.08
N ASP A 109 -18.48 21.37 3.63
CA ASP A 109 -17.91 22.57 3.02
C ASP A 109 -17.11 22.18 1.77
N VAL A 110 -17.43 22.78 0.62
CA VAL A 110 -16.78 22.48 -0.66
C VAL A 110 -16.19 23.72 -1.29
N ASP A 111 -14.88 23.68 -1.58
CA ASP A 111 -14.22 24.70 -2.39
C ASP A 111 -14.50 24.48 -3.88
N ARG A 112 -15.36 25.32 -4.48
CA ARG A 112 -15.63 25.26 -5.92
C ARG A 112 -14.49 25.84 -6.75
N ILE A 113 -14.04 25.07 -7.74
CA ILE A 113 -13.07 25.54 -8.73
C ILE A 113 -13.74 26.59 -9.62
N LYS A 114 -13.45 27.89 -9.39
CA LYS A 114 -13.89 28.98 -10.28
C LYS A 114 -13.15 28.86 -11.61
N ASN A 115 -13.80 28.26 -12.62
CA ASN A 115 -13.29 28.24 -14.00
C ASN A 115 -13.23 29.68 -14.54
N LYS A 116 -12.05 30.31 -14.52
CA LYS A 116 -11.78 31.53 -15.30
C LYS A 116 -11.75 31.17 -16.78
N THR A 117 -12.92 31.07 -17.39
CA THR A 117 -13.07 31.09 -18.85
C THR A 117 -14.02 32.20 -19.25
N THR A 118 -13.63 33.44 -18.99
CA THR A 118 -14.19 34.56 -19.74
C THR A 118 -13.49 34.54 -21.10
N VAL A 119 -14.12 33.88 -22.06
CA VAL A 119 -13.89 34.11 -23.48
C VAL A 119 -13.97 35.63 -23.70
N PRO A 120 -12.94 36.31 -24.24
CA PRO A 120 -13.09 37.70 -24.62
C PRO A 120 -14.06 37.70 -25.80
N ASN A 121 -15.28 38.20 -25.56
CA ASN A 121 -16.25 38.40 -26.62
C ASN A 121 -15.64 39.42 -27.59
N GLN A 122 -15.17 38.93 -28.73
CA GLN A 122 -14.91 39.75 -29.90
C GLN A 122 -16.27 40.32 -30.34
N ASN A 123 -16.52 41.57 -29.99
CA ASN A 123 -17.29 42.44 -30.86
C ASN A 123 -16.39 43.61 -31.22
N GLN A 124 -16.02 43.61 -32.49
CA GLN A 124 -15.44 44.74 -33.19
C GLN A 124 -16.29 45.98 -32.92
N ASP A 125 -15.68 47.02 -32.38
CA ASP A 125 -15.85 48.31 -33.03
C ASP A 125 -14.55 49.10 -33.06
N ARG A 126 -14.33 49.68 -34.23
CA ARG A 126 -13.04 50.05 -34.77
C ARG A 126 -12.93 51.57 -34.75
N SER A 127 -12.26 52.16 -33.77
CA SER A 127 -11.67 53.50 -33.92
C SER A 127 -10.68 53.79 -32.81
N GLY A 128 -9.40 53.84 -33.16
CA GLY A 128 -8.34 54.29 -32.27
C GLY A 128 -8.40 55.78 -31.97
N LYS A 129 -7.91 56.16 -30.79
CA LYS A 129 -6.94 57.27 -30.56
C LYS A 129 -6.60 57.39 -29.07
N PHE A 130 -5.37 56.98 -28.77
CA PHE A 130 -4.33 57.64 -27.96
C PHE A 130 -4.69 58.79 -26.98
N SER A 131 -4.36 58.54 -25.70
CA SER A 131 -3.69 59.36 -24.66
C SER A 131 -4.23 60.73 -24.14
N ILE A 132 -4.56 60.76 -22.81
CA ILE A 132 -4.06 61.61 -21.67
C ILE A 132 -4.09 63.17 -21.80
N PRO A 133 -4.30 64.02 -20.74
CA PRO A 133 -5.13 64.00 -19.51
C PRO A 133 -5.81 65.39 -19.19
N ASN A 134 -6.43 65.50 -18.00
CA ASN A 134 -6.69 66.72 -17.20
C ASN A 134 -7.55 67.87 -17.78
N ALA A 135 -8.70 68.14 -17.13
CA ALA A 135 -9.00 69.47 -16.55
C ALA A 135 -10.36 69.51 -15.84
N CYS A 136 -10.35 70.10 -14.65
CA CYS A 136 -11.50 70.54 -13.88
C CYS A 136 -12.00 71.90 -14.42
N ARG A 137 -13.33 72.10 -14.58
CA ARG A 137 -14.06 73.34 -14.23
C ARG A 137 -15.56 73.30 -14.59
N THR A 138 -16.38 73.47 -13.53
CA THR A 138 -17.56 74.35 -13.36
C THR A 138 -18.35 74.86 -14.57
N GLY A 139 -19.69 74.69 -14.53
CA GLY A 139 -20.65 75.73 -14.96
C GLY A 139 -21.87 75.28 -15.77
N THR A 140 -23.05 75.42 -15.16
CA THR A 140 -24.37 75.80 -15.74
C THR A 140 -25.18 74.82 -16.63
N THR A 141 -26.23 74.26 -15.99
CA THR A 141 -27.67 74.35 -16.32
C THR A 141 -28.27 73.73 -17.60
N GLN A 142 -29.22 72.82 -17.34
CA GLN A 142 -30.39 72.36 -18.11
C GLN A 142 -30.18 71.47 -19.36
N GLN A 143 -30.52 70.19 -19.22
CA GLN A 143 -31.63 69.58 -19.99
C GLN A 143 -32.08 68.20 -19.46
N LYS A 144 -33.40 68.11 -19.26
CA LYS A 144 -34.33 66.96 -19.33
C LYS A 144 -33.87 65.54 -18.98
N LYS A 145 -34.58 64.99 -17.99
CA LYS A 145 -34.78 63.60 -17.59
C LYS A 145 -34.73 62.58 -18.74
N LEU A 146 -33.88 61.56 -18.59
CA LEU A 146 -34.24 60.18 -18.93
C LEU A 146 -33.78 59.26 -17.77
N ASN A 147 -34.73 58.49 -17.25
CA ASN A 147 -34.55 57.56 -16.14
C ASN A 147 -33.69 56.36 -16.58
N TYR A 148 -32.48 56.24 -16.07
CA TYR A 148 -31.81 54.95 -15.94
C TYR A 148 -31.47 54.77 -14.47
N ARG A 149 -32.11 53.78 -13.83
CA ARG A 149 -31.74 53.33 -12.49
C ARG A 149 -30.35 52.71 -12.59
N MET A 150 -29.32 53.45 -12.17
CA MET A 150 -28.02 52.90 -11.83
C MET A 150 -28.23 52.04 -10.57
N PHE A 151 -28.26 50.72 -10.74
CA PHE A 151 -28.08 49.81 -9.60
C PHE A 151 -26.62 49.94 -9.14
N PRO A 152 -26.34 50.20 -7.85
CA PRO A 152 -24.97 50.11 -7.37
C PRO A 152 -24.56 48.63 -7.46
N LEU A 153 -23.50 48.35 -8.21
CA LEU A 153 -22.73 47.12 -8.08
C LEU A 153 -22.06 47.16 -6.71
N THR A 154 -22.78 46.70 -5.69
CA THR A 154 -22.15 46.19 -4.49
C THR A 154 -21.33 44.98 -4.93
N VAL A 155 -20.01 45.13 -4.98
CA VAL A 155 -19.10 43.99 -4.88
C VAL A 155 -19.28 43.48 -3.46
N GLN A 156 -20.28 42.62 -3.29
CA GLN A 156 -20.36 41.75 -2.13
C GLN A 156 -19.27 40.71 -2.35
N ASP A 157 -18.24 40.77 -1.52
CA ASP A 157 -17.32 39.66 -1.31
C ASP A 157 -18.12 38.62 -0.51
N ASP A 158 -19.05 37.95 -1.19
CA ASP A 158 -19.76 36.80 -0.62
C ASP A 158 -18.74 35.65 -0.58
N GLN A 159 -18.03 35.57 0.55
CA GLN A 159 -17.48 34.31 1.04
C GLN A 159 -18.65 33.44 1.49
N ASP A 160 -19.42 32.97 0.51
CA ASP A 160 -20.35 31.88 0.75
C ASP A 160 -19.51 30.61 0.81
N ASP A 161 -19.22 30.15 2.02
CA ASP A 161 -18.89 28.74 2.28
C ASP A 161 -20.08 27.92 1.78
N GLU A 162 -20.02 27.50 0.51
CA GLU A 162 -21.13 26.88 -0.18
C GLU A 162 -21.26 25.42 0.29
N LEU A 163 -22.01 25.24 1.37
CA LEU A 163 -22.37 23.96 1.96
C LEU A 163 -23.07 23.04 0.93
N GLU A 164 -22.45 21.90 0.60
CA GLU A 164 -23.01 20.92 -0.34
C GLU A 164 -23.52 19.67 0.38
N ARG A 165 -24.61 19.08 -0.12
CA ARG A 165 -25.19 17.84 0.42
C ARG A 165 -24.52 16.63 -0.21
N THR A 166 -23.83 15.82 0.60
CA THR A 166 -22.97 14.74 0.10
C THR A 166 -23.64 13.37 0.06
N CYS A 167 -24.85 13.22 0.62
CA CYS A 167 -25.57 11.94 0.79
C CYS A 167 -26.91 11.91 0.01
N ASP A 168 -26.95 12.34 -1.26
CA ASP A 168 -28.18 12.27 -2.06
C ASP A 168 -28.51 10.88 -2.63
N THR A 169 -27.47 10.08 -2.87
CA THR A 169 -27.60 8.67 -3.27
C THR A 169 -26.95 7.78 -2.23
N LEU A 170 -27.45 6.55 -2.09
CA LEU A 170 -26.87 5.57 -1.16
C LEU A 170 -25.36 5.35 -1.42
N LEU A 171 -24.96 5.32 -2.69
CA LEU A 171 -23.56 5.15 -3.09
C LEU A 171 -22.68 6.33 -2.65
N MET A 172 -23.13 7.57 -2.86
CA MET A 172 -22.40 8.75 -2.38
C MET A 172 -22.33 8.79 -0.85
N CYS A 173 -23.39 8.34 -0.17
CA CYS A 173 -23.38 8.25 1.29
C CYS A 173 -22.33 7.25 1.80
N ILE A 174 -22.26 6.05 1.19
CA ILE A 174 -21.24 5.04 1.53
C ILE A 174 -19.84 5.59 1.30
N ILE A 175 -19.59 6.25 0.17
CA ILE A 175 -18.27 6.84 -0.14
C ILE A 175 -17.93 7.94 0.87
N THR A 176 -18.91 8.77 1.24
CA THR A 176 -18.72 9.86 2.23
C THR A 176 -18.38 9.29 3.60
N VAL A 177 -19.12 8.28 4.08
CA VAL A 177 -18.87 7.63 5.38
C VAL A 177 -17.52 6.89 5.37
N LEU A 178 -17.17 6.22 4.26
CA LEU A 178 -15.89 5.51 4.14
C LEU A 178 -14.69 6.45 4.08
N ASN A 179 -14.77 7.52 3.29
CA ASN A 179 -13.65 8.45 3.12
C ASN A 179 -13.51 9.39 4.32
N GLN A 180 -14.58 10.09 4.70
CA GLN A 180 -14.50 11.12 5.75
C GLN A 180 -14.74 10.53 7.14
N GLY A 181 -15.68 9.58 7.28
CA GLY A 181 -15.99 8.97 8.57
C GLY A 181 -14.88 8.08 9.14
N LEU A 182 -14.14 7.34 8.31
CA LEU A 182 -13.02 6.51 8.79
C LEU A 182 -11.71 7.29 8.93
N ARG A 183 -11.47 8.29 8.07
CA ARG A 183 -10.17 8.99 7.99
C ARG A 183 -10.03 10.15 8.98
N ASN A 184 -11.13 10.84 9.32
CA ASN A 184 -11.08 12.02 10.19
C ASN A 184 -10.86 11.67 11.68
N GLY A 185 -10.80 10.38 12.03
CA GLY A 185 -10.40 9.90 13.35
C GLY A 185 -11.48 9.98 14.43
N GLY A 186 -12.37 10.99 14.41
CA GLY A 186 -13.51 11.13 15.35
C GLY A 186 -14.79 10.40 14.94
N GLY A 187 -14.79 9.74 13.77
CA GLY A 187 -15.94 9.01 13.24
C GLY A 187 -16.84 9.88 12.35
N ILE A 188 -18.04 9.38 12.07
CA ILE A 188 -18.99 10.03 11.16
C ILE A 188 -19.62 11.30 11.76
N GLY A 189 -19.60 11.45 13.09
CA GLY A 189 -20.17 12.60 13.79
C GLY A 189 -19.53 13.94 13.46
N ASP A 190 -18.26 13.94 13.01
CA ASP A 190 -17.54 15.16 12.63
C ASP A 190 -17.94 15.69 11.25
N VAL A 191 -18.52 14.83 10.40
CA VAL A 191 -18.96 15.16 9.04
C VAL A 191 -20.39 15.69 9.04
N LEU A 192 -21.22 15.21 9.97
CA LEU A 192 -22.60 15.66 10.04
C LEU A 192 -22.71 16.97 10.81
N ARG A 193 -23.74 17.72 10.45
CA ARG A 193 -24.09 18.96 11.13
C ARG A 193 -24.37 18.71 12.62
N LYS A 194 -23.90 19.61 13.47
CA LYS A 194 -24.17 19.61 14.91
C LYS A 194 -25.66 19.94 15.16
N LEU A 195 -26.40 19.03 15.80
CA LEU A 195 -27.81 19.26 16.15
C LEU A 195 -27.96 20.12 17.41
N SER A 196 -29.05 20.89 17.48
CA SER A 196 -29.47 21.59 18.70
C SER A 196 -30.06 20.59 19.71
N LYS A 197 -30.07 20.96 21.00
CA LYS A 197 -30.61 20.14 22.10
C LYS A 197 -32.12 19.92 22.03
N ASP A 198 -32.83 20.81 21.33
CA ASP A 198 -34.30 20.84 21.28
C ASP A 198 -34.89 19.89 20.21
N GLU A 199 -34.05 19.32 19.35
CA GLU A 199 -34.48 18.42 18.28
C GLU A 199 -34.77 17.01 18.84
N PRO A 200 -35.89 16.37 18.47
CA PRO A 200 -36.30 15.09 19.04
C PRO A 200 -35.34 13.94 18.72
N LEU A 201 -34.55 14.08 17.64
CA LEU A 201 -33.57 13.08 17.18
C LEU A 201 -32.17 13.28 17.77
N PHE A 202 -31.95 14.28 18.64
CA PHE A 202 -30.64 14.58 19.20
C PHE A 202 -30.02 13.38 19.94
N ALA A 203 -30.79 12.70 20.79
CA ALA A 203 -30.29 11.56 21.56
C ALA A 203 -29.96 10.36 20.66
N ALA A 204 -30.81 10.06 19.67
CA ALA A 204 -30.59 8.99 18.70
C ALA A 204 -29.33 9.27 17.85
N ARG A 205 -29.10 10.53 17.48
CA ARG A 205 -27.92 10.99 16.74
C ARG A 205 -26.63 10.75 17.53
N VAL A 206 -26.59 11.16 18.80
CA VAL A 206 -25.41 10.96 19.67
C VAL A 206 -25.10 9.48 19.85
N ILE A 207 -26.12 8.63 20.06
CA ILE A 207 -25.93 7.18 20.17
C ILE A 207 -25.40 6.60 18.86
N PHE A 208 -25.93 7.04 17.71
CA PHE A 208 -25.45 6.60 16.40
C PHE A 208 -23.96 6.93 16.19
N ASP A 209 -23.55 8.15 16.52
CA ASP A 209 -22.15 8.60 16.36
C ASP A 209 -21.20 7.85 17.31
N LEU A 210 -21.60 7.65 18.57
CA LEU A 210 -20.81 6.89 19.55
C LEU A 210 -20.69 5.40 19.17
N LEU A 211 -21.77 4.81 18.66
CA LEU A 211 -21.76 3.43 18.19
C LEU A 211 -20.84 3.27 16.98
N PHE A 212 -20.92 4.18 16.01
CA PHE A 212 -20.01 4.16 14.86
C PHE A 212 -18.55 4.28 15.29
N PHE A 213 -18.24 5.24 16.16
CA PHE A 213 -16.88 5.45 16.66
C PHE A 213 -16.34 4.22 17.41
N PHE A 214 -17.09 3.68 18.36
CA PHE A 214 -16.63 2.55 19.15
C PHE A 214 -16.52 1.26 18.32
N VAL A 215 -17.53 0.95 17.50
CA VAL A 215 -17.55 -0.29 16.73
C VAL A 215 -16.58 -0.23 15.55
N VAL A 216 -16.64 0.80 14.72
CA VAL A 216 -15.90 0.82 13.45
C VAL A 216 -14.47 1.31 13.63
N ILE A 217 -14.25 2.37 14.40
CA ILE A 217 -12.91 2.92 14.62
C ILE A 217 -12.18 2.14 15.70
N ILE A 218 -12.73 2.05 16.91
CA ILE A 218 -12.01 1.48 18.05
C ILE A 218 -11.91 -0.05 17.96
N ILE A 219 -12.97 -0.77 17.60
CA ILE A 219 -12.90 -2.23 17.52
C ILE A 219 -12.31 -2.68 16.19
N VAL A 220 -12.93 -2.32 15.06
CA VAL A 220 -12.58 -2.93 13.76
C VAL A 220 -11.21 -2.47 13.26
N LEU A 221 -10.89 -1.17 13.31
CA LEU A 221 -9.59 -0.69 12.82
C LEU A 221 -8.42 -1.19 13.68
N ASN A 222 -8.59 -1.23 15.01
CA ASN A 222 -7.57 -1.79 15.90
C ASN A 222 -7.46 -3.31 15.80
N LEU A 223 -8.51 -4.03 15.41
CA LEU A 223 -8.42 -5.46 15.10
C LEU A 223 -7.47 -5.69 13.91
N ILE A 224 -7.56 -4.88 12.85
CA ILE A 224 -6.65 -4.96 11.70
C ILE A 224 -5.19 -4.75 12.15
N PHE A 225 -4.92 -3.71 12.94
CA PHE A 225 -3.58 -3.48 13.48
C PHE A 225 -3.13 -4.61 14.42
N GLY A 226 -4.03 -5.15 15.24
CA GLY A 226 -3.77 -6.28 16.12
C GLY A 226 -3.28 -7.51 15.34
N VAL A 227 -3.99 -7.88 14.26
CA VAL A 227 -3.58 -8.99 13.38
C VAL A 227 -2.20 -8.74 12.76
N ILE A 228 -1.90 -7.51 12.35
CA ILE A 228 -0.57 -7.16 11.80
C ILE A 228 0.52 -7.27 12.87
N ILE A 229 0.26 -6.84 14.10
CA ILE A 229 1.21 -6.94 15.21
C ILE A 229 1.47 -8.40 15.60
N ASP A 230 0.42 -9.21 15.69
CA ASP A 230 0.53 -10.63 16.01
C ASP A 230 1.36 -11.37 14.96
N THR A 231 1.10 -11.13 13.68
CA THR A 231 1.87 -11.75 12.58
C THR A 231 3.33 -11.30 12.54
N PHE A 232 3.61 -10.06 12.94
CA PHE A 232 4.99 -9.58 13.08
C PHE A 232 5.71 -10.28 14.25
N ALA A 233 5.01 -10.51 15.37
CA ALA A 233 5.53 -11.29 16.50
C ALA A 233 5.79 -12.75 16.12
N ASP A 234 4.89 -13.37 15.34
CA ASP A 234 5.04 -14.74 14.84
C ASP A 234 6.26 -14.88 13.92
N LEU A 235 6.45 -13.96 12.97
CA LEU A 235 7.61 -13.97 12.07
C LEU A 235 8.92 -13.84 12.83
N ARG A 236 8.95 -13.03 13.89
CA ARG A 236 10.11 -12.88 14.76
C ARG A 236 10.41 -14.17 15.53
N SER A 237 9.38 -14.77 16.12
CA SER A 237 9.50 -16.02 16.89
C SER A 237 9.94 -17.18 15.99
N GLU A 238 9.43 -17.29 14.77
CA GLU A 238 9.86 -18.31 13.81
C GLU A 238 11.31 -18.12 13.38
N LYS A 239 11.73 -16.88 13.09
CA LYS A 239 13.13 -16.59 12.74
C LYS A 239 14.06 -16.98 13.89
N GLN A 240 13.71 -16.58 15.12
CA GLN A 240 14.48 -16.92 16.31
C GLN A 240 14.54 -18.44 16.54
N GLY A 241 13.41 -19.15 16.39
CA GLY A 241 13.38 -20.61 16.52
C GLY A 241 14.23 -21.33 15.47
N LYS A 242 14.24 -20.87 14.22
CA LYS A 242 15.14 -21.42 13.18
C LYS A 242 16.61 -21.18 13.50
N GLU A 243 16.96 -19.98 13.97
CA GLU A 243 18.33 -19.66 14.37
C GLU A 243 18.78 -20.47 15.60
N GLU A 244 17.87 -20.76 16.52
CA GLU A 244 18.12 -21.62 17.67
C GLU A 244 18.38 -23.06 17.24
N ILE A 245 17.47 -23.67 16.47
CA ILE A 245 17.61 -25.04 15.95
C ILE A 245 18.93 -25.20 15.19
N LEU A 246 19.29 -24.23 14.34
CA LEU A 246 20.55 -24.25 13.59
C LEU A 246 21.79 -24.23 14.50
N LYS A 247 21.71 -23.61 15.68
CA LYS A 247 22.83 -23.49 16.64
C LYS A 247 22.88 -24.65 17.63
N THR A 248 21.74 -25.26 17.96
CA THR A 248 21.63 -26.25 19.03
C THR A 248 21.49 -27.67 18.53
N THR A 249 21.11 -27.90 17.27
CA THR A 249 20.88 -29.24 16.74
C THR A 249 21.80 -29.55 15.56
N CYS A 250 22.26 -30.79 15.46
CA CYS A 250 23.06 -31.25 14.33
C CYS A 250 22.17 -31.64 13.14
N PHE A 251 22.48 -31.10 11.95
CA PHE A 251 21.71 -31.28 10.71
C PHE A 251 21.59 -32.74 10.25
N ILE A 252 22.61 -33.57 10.52
CA ILE A 252 22.71 -34.96 10.03
C ILE A 252 22.22 -35.99 11.05
N CYS A 253 22.45 -35.74 12.35
CA CYS A 253 22.23 -36.68 13.45
C CYS A 253 20.76 -37.02 13.79
N ALA A 254 19.80 -36.74 12.91
CA ALA A 254 18.38 -36.75 13.24
C ALA A 254 18.04 -35.88 14.47
N GLY A 255 18.67 -34.70 14.59
CA GLY A 255 18.31 -33.69 15.59
C GLY A 255 18.98 -33.86 16.97
N LEU A 256 20.16 -34.47 17.05
CA LEU A 256 20.88 -34.55 18.32
C LEU A 256 21.25 -33.14 18.82
N GLU A 257 20.80 -32.82 20.02
CA GLU A 257 21.00 -31.54 20.70
C GLU A 257 22.43 -31.38 21.22
N ARG A 258 22.91 -30.15 21.24
CA ARG A 258 24.22 -29.73 21.76
C ARG A 258 24.46 -30.24 23.18
N ASP A 259 23.44 -30.20 24.03
CA ASP A 259 23.52 -30.58 25.45
C ASP A 259 23.95 -32.04 25.67
N LYS A 260 23.80 -32.91 24.66
CA LYS A 260 24.25 -34.31 24.74
C LYS A 260 25.77 -34.47 24.54
N PHE A 261 26.46 -33.42 24.13
CA PHE A 261 27.92 -33.40 23.95
C PHE A 261 28.67 -32.84 25.16
N ASP A 262 27.99 -32.19 26.10
CA ASP A 262 28.64 -31.57 27.27
C ASP A 262 29.38 -32.58 28.15
N ASN A 263 28.92 -33.84 28.19
CA ASN A 263 29.53 -34.93 28.96
C ASN A 263 30.36 -35.89 28.09
N LYS A 264 30.65 -35.54 26.83
CA LYS A 264 31.41 -36.38 25.89
C LYS A 264 32.78 -35.77 25.62
N THR A 265 33.69 -36.61 25.11
CA THR A 265 35.05 -36.19 24.75
C THR A 265 35.09 -35.32 23.49
N VAL A 266 34.07 -35.41 22.64
CA VAL A 266 33.97 -34.66 21.38
C VAL A 266 33.01 -33.50 21.57
N SER A 267 33.46 -32.29 21.21
CA SER A 267 32.63 -31.08 21.24
C SER A 267 31.59 -31.06 20.13
N PHE A 268 30.49 -30.33 20.31
CA PHE A 268 29.47 -30.17 19.28
C PHE A 268 30.04 -29.51 18.00
N GLU A 269 30.93 -28.54 18.16
CA GLU A 269 31.58 -27.82 17.05
C GLU A 269 32.48 -28.73 16.22
N GLU A 270 33.20 -29.65 16.87
CA GLU A 270 34.00 -30.65 16.19
C GLU A 270 33.11 -31.65 15.47
N HIS A 271 32.08 -32.16 16.15
CA HIS A 271 31.09 -33.07 15.57
C HIS A 271 30.47 -32.55 14.27
N ILE A 272 30.02 -31.29 14.21
CA ILE A 272 29.39 -30.74 13.00
C ILE A 272 30.39 -30.39 11.88
N LYS A 273 31.67 -30.20 12.19
CA LYS A 273 32.70 -29.79 11.21
C LYS A 273 33.49 -30.96 10.64
N SER A 274 33.84 -31.95 11.46
CA SER A 274 34.67 -33.08 11.04
C SER A 274 33.81 -34.32 10.76
N GLU A 275 33.05 -34.78 11.75
CA GLU A 275 32.27 -36.02 11.65
C GLU A 275 31.06 -35.85 10.72
N HIS A 276 30.21 -34.85 10.98
CA HIS A 276 28.91 -34.65 10.35
C HIS A 276 28.80 -33.33 9.58
N SER A 277 29.82 -33.04 8.77
CA SER A 277 29.79 -31.92 7.84
C SER A 277 28.82 -32.18 6.68
N MET A 278 27.83 -31.29 6.53
CA MET A 278 26.86 -31.33 5.41
C MET A 278 27.53 -31.40 4.03
N TRP A 279 28.69 -30.77 3.86
CA TRP A 279 29.40 -30.73 2.59
C TRP A 279 30.06 -32.06 2.23
N HIS A 280 30.57 -32.80 3.22
CA HIS A 280 31.17 -34.13 2.97
C HIS A 280 30.13 -35.11 2.43
N TYR A 281 28.89 -35.06 2.93
CA TYR A 281 27.78 -35.85 2.38
C TYR A 281 27.48 -35.48 0.92
N LEU A 282 27.43 -34.18 0.59
CA LEU A 282 27.21 -33.74 -0.80
C LEU A 282 28.34 -34.20 -1.73
N TYR A 283 29.60 -34.07 -1.31
CA TYR A 283 30.76 -34.53 -2.08
C TYR A 283 30.74 -36.04 -2.30
N PHE A 284 30.34 -36.81 -1.29
CA PHE A 284 30.23 -38.27 -1.40
C PHE A 284 29.14 -38.68 -2.40
N ILE A 285 27.97 -38.01 -2.40
CA ILE A 285 26.91 -38.27 -3.38
C ILE A 285 27.40 -37.97 -4.81
N VAL A 286 28.11 -36.85 -5.00
CA VAL A 286 28.69 -36.49 -6.30
C VAL A 286 29.74 -37.52 -6.73
N LEU A 287 30.61 -37.96 -5.81
CA LEU A 287 31.61 -39.00 -6.06
C LEU A 287 30.95 -40.29 -6.56
N VAL A 288 29.93 -40.79 -5.86
CA VAL A 288 29.22 -42.03 -6.25
C VAL A 288 28.58 -41.88 -7.64
N LYS A 289 28.04 -40.70 -7.97
CA LYS A 289 27.43 -40.45 -9.30
C LYS A 289 28.44 -40.38 -10.45
N VAL A 290 29.67 -39.94 -10.19
CA VAL A 290 30.69 -39.72 -11.24
C VAL A 290 31.63 -40.93 -11.38
N LYS A 291 31.90 -41.63 -10.29
CA LYS A 291 32.81 -42.78 -10.24
C LYS A 291 32.21 -43.99 -10.97
N ASP A 292 33.07 -44.76 -11.64
CA ASP A 292 32.65 -45.96 -12.38
C ASP A 292 32.06 -47.02 -11.43
N PRO A 293 30.91 -47.63 -11.76
CA PRO A 293 30.28 -48.64 -10.92
C PRO A 293 31.13 -49.87 -10.60
N THR A 294 32.12 -50.18 -11.43
CA THR A 294 33.03 -51.32 -11.23
C THR A 294 34.11 -51.03 -10.18
N GLU A 295 34.37 -49.75 -9.88
CA GLU A 295 35.38 -49.30 -8.92
C GLU A 295 34.78 -48.99 -7.54
N TYR A 296 33.49 -49.22 -7.35
CA TYR A 296 32.85 -48.96 -6.07
C TYR A 296 33.44 -49.84 -4.97
N THR A 297 33.75 -49.22 -3.84
CA THR A 297 34.00 -49.96 -2.61
C THR A 297 32.70 -50.61 -2.12
N GLY A 298 32.79 -51.60 -1.22
CA GLY A 298 31.61 -52.24 -0.63
C GLY A 298 30.57 -51.24 -0.10
N PRO A 299 30.96 -50.25 0.72
CA PRO A 299 30.06 -49.20 1.20
C PRO A 299 29.51 -48.29 0.09
N GLU A 300 30.31 -47.91 -0.90
CA GLU A 300 29.85 -47.09 -2.03
C GLU A 300 28.77 -47.81 -2.85
N SER A 301 28.97 -49.11 -3.11
CA SER A 301 28.01 -49.96 -3.82
C SER A 301 26.69 -50.05 -3.06
N TYR A 302 26.75 -50.22 -1.73
CA TYR A 302 25.56 -50.22 -0.88
C TYR A 302 24.80 -48.89 -0.94
N VAL A 303 25.49 -47.76 -0.82
CA VAL A 303 24.84 -46.44 -0.88
C VAL A 303 24.25 -46.19 -2.27
N ASN A 304 24.95 -46.57 -3.34
CA ASN A 304 24.43 -46.45 -4.71
C ASN A 304 23.16 -47.28 -4.93
N GLN A 305 23.06 -48.47 -4.32
CA GLN A 305 21.85 -49.28 -4.34
C GLN A 305 20.68 -48.61 -3.60
N MET A 306 20.95 -47.88 -2.50
CA MET A 306 19.93 -47.17 -1.72
C MET A 306 19.48 -45.85 -2.35
N ILE A 307 20.29 -45.26 -3.25
CA ILE A 307 19.94 -44.03 -3.98
C ILE A 307 19.04 -44.32 -5.20
N LYS A 308 19.17 -45.51 -5.80
CA LYS A 308 18.36 -45.95 -6.95
C LYS A 308 16.93 -46.29 -6.55
#